data_AF-A0A6H1KKE2-F1
#
_entry.id   AF-A0A6H1KKE2-F1
#
_cell.length_a   1.000
_cell.length_b   1.000
_cell.length_c   1.000
_cell.angle_alpha   90.00
_cell.angle_beta   90.00
_cell.angle_gamma   90.00
#
_symmetry.space_group_name_H-M   'P 1'
#
loop_
_entity.id
_entity.type
_entity.pdbx_description
1 polymer ?
#
loop_
_entity_poly.entity_id
_entity_poly.type
_entity_poly.pdbx_seq_one_letter_code
_entity_poly.pdbx_strand_id
1 'polypeptide(L)'
;MRPVTARAPIARTRPGSYAVTAEFYDILQAAEDERLVRDLYGREVAKARLGVLDIGAGTGRVTLMSLAESRVGVHAVEPARAMRTSLMTRLASLPARERERVTVHPHTLDEAALRAVADVAVCHNAVACLPPAARRALWPAIGAALVPGGSLFLQLPPARLPARSVERVLPEQRVGEHTYGGDMVMSAAGDRIRTRVDYWVRGAEGLLREHTETFWMWPASRSRMIDDLALDGFVPSPGHDDPGFLGVTLRSPW
;
A
#
# COMPACT_ATOMS: atom_id res chain seq x y z
N MET A 1 -41.51 8.71 10.30
CA MET A 1 -40.36 8.44 11.19
C MET A 1 -39.21 9.30 10.69
N ARG A 2 -38.71 10.28 11.45
CA ARG A 2 -37.60 11.13 10.98
C ARG A 2 -36.31 10.31 11.06
N PRO A 3 -35.47 10.23 10.00
CA PRO A 3 -34.18 9.56 10.12
C PRO A 3 -33.34 10.34 11.11
N VAL A 4 -32.97 9.70 12.21
CA VAL A 4 -31.95 10.22 13.11
C VAL A 4 -30.62 10.04 12.40
N THR A 5 -30.09 11.12 11.83
CA THR A 5 -28.70 11.19 11.37
C THR A 5 -27.81 11.13 12.61
N ALA A 6 -27.47 9.92 13.04
CA ALA A 6 -26.48 9.71 14.07
C ALA A 6 -25.09 10.01 13.46
N ARG A 7 -24.53 11.20 13.76
CA ARG A 7 -23.09 11.41 13.62
C ARG A 7 -22.41 10.42 14.55
N ALA A 8 -21.76 9.41 13.98
CA ALA A 8 -20.96 8.48 14.76
C ALA A 8 -19.91 9.26 15.56
N PRO A 9 -19.67 8.93 16.85
CA PRO A 9 -18.63 9.58 17.62
C PRO A 9 -17.28 9.39 16.91
N ILE A 10 -16.49 10.46 16.82
CA ILE A 10 -15.15 10.45 16.24
C ILE A 10 -14.26 9.62 17.18
N ALA A 11 -14.27 8.30 17.01
CA ALA A 11 -13.27 7.43 17.61
C ALA A 11 -11.91 7.93 17.11
N ARG A 12 -11.02 8.32 18.03
CA ARG A 12 -9.66 8.75 17.67
C ARG A 12 -8.93 7.53 17.11
N THR A 13 -8.98 7.36 15.80
CA THR A 13 -8.23 6.33 15.09
C THR A 13 -6.75 6.58 15.31
N ARG A 14 -6.00 5.52 15.67
CA ARG A 14 -4.55 5.63 15.75
C ARG A 14 -4.02 5.95 14.35
N PRO A 15 -3.06 6.88 14.19
CA PRO A 15 -2.43 7.14 12.91
C PRO A 15 -1.95 5.82 12.26
N GLY A 16 -2.28 5.62 10.99
CA GLY A 16 -1.93 4.39 10.26
C GLY A 16 -2.80 3.16 10.56
N SER A 17 -3.90 3.29 11.31
CA SER A 17 -4.82 2.16 11.56
C SER A 17 -5.73 1.82 10.37
N TYR A 18 -6.00 2.79 9.48
CA TYR A 18 -6.91 2.66 8.32
C TYR A 18 -8.27 2.05 8.69
N ALA A 19 -8.76 2.32 9.90
CA ALA A 19 -9.93 1.65 10.43
C ALA A 19 -11.22 2.05 9.70
N VAL A 20 -11.27 3.25 9.14
CA VAL A 20 -12.37 3.70 8.28
C VAL A 20 -12.09 3.31 6.83
N THR A 21 -10.92 3.69 6.30
CA THR A 21 -10.51 3.48 4.91
C THR A 21 -10.65 2.02 4.48
N ALA A 22 -10.39 1.05 5.36
CA ALA A 22 -10.48 -0.37 5.02
C ALA A 22 -11.88 -0.82 4.54
N GLU A 23 -12.98 -0.21 5.03
CA GLU A 23 -14.34 -0.50 4.52
C GLU A 23 -14.50 -0.04 3.07
N PHE A 24 -13.93 1.12 2.73
CA PHE A 24 -14.19 1.82 1.47
C PHE A 24 -13.17 1.55 0.37
N TYR A 25 -11.92 1.27 0.74
CA TYR A 25 -10.80 1.19 -0.20
C TYR A 25 -11.06 0.19 -1.33
N ASP A 26 -11.54 -1.00 -0.99
CA ASP A 26 -11.78 -2.05 -1.97
C ASP A 26 -12.96 -1.78 -2.89
N ILE A 27 -13.95 -1.02 -2.41
CA ILE A 27 -15.10 -0.60 -3.21
C ILE A 27 -14.70 0.54 -4.15
N LEU A 28 -14.06 1.58 -3.62
CA LEU A 28 -13.87 2.84 -4.34
C LEU A 28 -12.59 2.92 -5.18
N GLN A 29 -11.55 2.14 -4.86
CA GLN A 29 -10.22 2.32 -5.46
C GLN A 29 -9.60 1.03 -5.99
N ALA A 30 -9.89 -0.12 -5.38
CA ALA A 30 -9.10 -1.32 -5.64
C ALA A 30 -9.15 -1.88 -7.07
N ALA A 31 -10.21 -1.63 -7.84
CA ALA A 31 -10.27 -2.09 -9.23
C ALA A 31 -9.28 -1.35 -10.14
N GLU A 32 -9.04 -0.06 -9.86
CA GLU A 32 -8.01 0.73 -10.52
C GLU A 32 -6.62 0.27 -10.08
N ASP A 33 -6.42 0.12 -8.76
CA ASP A 33 -5.16 -0.35 -8.20
C ASP A 33 -4.80 -1.76 -8.70
N GLU A 34 -5.77 -2.68 -8.88
CA GLU A 34 -5.50 -4.03 -9.38
C GLU A 34 -4.91 -4.04 -10.80
N ARG A 35 -5.41 -3.16 -11.69
CA ARG A 35 -4.83 -3.00 -13.03
C ARG A 35 -3.43 -2.39 -12.92
N LEU A 36 -3.30 -1.34 -12.13
CA LEU A 36 -2.04 -0.62 -11.95
C LEU A 36 -0.92 -1.53 -11.39
N VAL A 37 -1.19 -2.33 -10.35
CA VAL A 37 -0.18 -3.23 -9.78
C VAL A 37 0.27 -4.30 -10.77
N ARG A 38 -0.64 -4.79 -11.62
CA ARG A 38 -0.30 -5.78 -12.65
C ARG A 38 0.57 -5.14 -13.74
N ASP A 39 0.20 -3.96 -14.20
CA ASP A 39 0.92 -3.24 -15.24
C ASP A 39 2.33 -2.84 -14.80
N LEU A 40 2.46 -2.38 -13.55
CA LEU A 40 3.74 -1.94 -13.01
C LEU A 40 4.66 -3.10 -12.61
N TYR A 41 4.12 -4.16 -12.00
CA TYR A 41 4.95 -5.16 -11.30
C TYR A 41 4.82 -6.58 -11.86
N GLY A 42 3.75 -6.90 -12.57
CA GLY A 42 3.41 -8.27 -12.96
C GLY A 42 4.53 -8.96 -13.75
N ARG A 43 5.14 -8.25 -14.71
CA ARG A 43 6.26 -8.78 -15.51
C ARG A 43 7.48 -9.16 -14.69
N GLU A 44 7.83 -8.36 -13.68
CA GLU A 44 9.02 -8.61 -12.87
C GLU A 44 8.74 -9.67 -11.81
N VAL A 45 7.53 -9.65 -11.23
CA VAL A 45 7.06 -10.68 -10.29
C VAL A 45 6.97 -12.06 -10.96
N ALA A 46 6.56 -12.13 -12.22
CA ALA A 46 6.53 -13.39 -12.98
C ALA A 46 7.92 -14.01 -13.18
N LYS A 47 9.00 -13.22 -13.05
CA LYS A 47 10.39 -13.70 -13.15
C LYS A 47 10.96 -14.18 -11.82
N ALA A 48 10.26 -13.95 -10.69
CA ALA A 48 10.73 -14.37 -9.36
C ALA A 48 10.95 -15.88 -9.30
N ARG A 49 12.08 -16.28 -8.71
CA ARG A 49 12.53 -17.68 -8.61
C ARG A 49 12.61 -18.19 -7.19
N LEU A 50 12.71 -17.29 -6.20
CA LEU A 50 12.81 -17.66 -4.79
C LEU A 50 11.55 -17.28 -4.02
N GLY A 51 11.17 -16.01 -4.08
CA GLY A 51 10.07 -15.50 -3.26
C GLY A 51 9.75 -14.04 -3.57
N VAL A 52 8.50 -13.67 -3.32
CA VAL A 52 8.04 -12.29 -3.45
C VAL A 52 7.77 -11.70 -2.07
N LEU A 53 8.31 -10.52 -1.81
CA LEU A 53 8.03 -9.74 -0.61
C LEU A 53 7.07 -8.58 -0.94
N ASP A 54 5.86 -8.61 -0.40
CA ASP A 54 4.85 -7.55 -0.52
C ASP A 54 4.85 -6.68 0.75
N ILE A 55 5.33 -5.44 0.64
CA ILE A 55 5.58 -4.53 1.76
C ILE A 55 4.47 -3.49 1.84
N GLY A 56 3.72 -3.49 2.95
CA GLY A 56 2.50 -2.69 3.06
C GLY A 56 1.39 -3.31 2.22
N ALA A 57 1.17 -4.62 2.38
CA ALA A 57 0.32 -5.43 1.51
C ALA A 57 -1.14 -4.95 1.46
N GLY A 58 -1.56 -4.14 2.43
CA GLY A 58 -2.88 -3.51 2.48
C GLY A 58 -3.98 -4.56 2.45
N THR A 59 -4.89 -4.43 1.49
CA THR A 59 -5.98 -5.39 1.28
C THR A 59 -5.61 -6.54 0.34
N GLY A 60 -4.34 -6.63 -0.07
CA GLY A 60 -3.75 -7.79 -0.77
C GLY A 60 -3.60 -7.68 -2.28
N ARG A 61 -3.62 -6.48 -2.87
CA ARG A 61 -3.58 -6.33 -4.35
C ARG A 61 -2.30 -6.90 -4.95
N VAL A 62 -1.15 -6.50 -4.40
CA VAL A 62 0.15 -7.04 -4.81
C VAL A 62 0.23 -8.52 -4.46
N THR A 63 -0.10 -8.92 -3.23
CA THR A 63 -0.11 -10.32 -2.79
C THR A 63 -0.85 -11.26 -3.76
N LEU A 64 -2.09 -10.90 -4.15
CA LEU A 64 -2.90 -11.73 -5.05
C LEU A 64 -2.37 -11.73 -6.48
N MET A 65 -1.88 -10.58 -6.96
CA MET A 65 -1.18 -10.53 -8.24
C MET A 65 0.06 -11.44 -8.22
N SER A 66 0.84 -11.43 -7.14
CA SER A 66 2.03 -12.28 -7.02
C SER A 66 1.71 -13.77 -6.98
N LEU A 67 0.60 -14.17 -6.36
CA LEU A 67 0.12 -15.55 -6.42
C LEU A 67 -0.27 -15.98 -7.83
N ALA A 68 -0.88 -15.08 -8.60
CA ALA A 68 -1.34 -15.35 -9.96
C ALA A 68 -0.19 -15.38 -10.97
N GLU A 69 0.77 -14.46 -10.85
CA GLU A 69 1.84 -14.26 -11.85
C GLU A 69 3.08 -15.12 -11.59
N SER A 70 3.32 -15.53 -10.34
CA SER A 70 4.49 -16.31 -9.95
C SER A 70 4.13 -17.71 -9.44
N ARG A 71 5.14 -18.58 -9.33
CA ARG A 71 5.01 -19.90 -8.69
C ARG A 71 5.68 -20.00 -7.32
N VAL A 72 6.28 -18.92 -6.84
CA VAL A 72 7.09 -18.87 -5.61
C VAL A 72 6.24 -18.52 -4.38
N GLY A 73 6.83 -18.61 -3.19
CA GLY A 73 6.18 -18.15 -1.95
C GLY A 73 6.04 -16.62 -1.92
N VAL A 74 5.03 -16.13 -1.20
CA VAL A 74 4.77 -14.70 -1.00
C VAL A 74 4.80 -14.38 0.49
N HIS A 75 5.64 -13.43 0.88
CA HIS A 75 5.68 -12.85 2.22
C HIS A 75 4.96 -11.50 2.18
N ALA A 76 3.76 -11.43 2.78
CA ALA A 76 2.96 -10.21 2.81
C ALA A 76 3.09 -9.53 4.19
N VAL A 77 3.61 -8.30 4.24
CA VAL A 77 3.82 -7.54 5.47
C VAL A 77 2.79 -6.43 5.56
N GLU A 78 1.86 -6.52 6.53
CA GLU A 78 0.81 -5.53 6.73
C GLU A 78 0.53 -5.30 8.22
N PRO A 79 1.07 -4.21 8.81
CA PRO A 79 0.85 -3.89 10.22
C PRO A 79 -0.60 -3.52 10.57
N ALA A 80 -1.31 -2.81 9.68
CA ALA A 80 -2.65 -2.31 9.94
C ALA A 80 -3.67 -3.45 9.93
N ARG A 81 -4.17 -3.79 11.13
CA ARG A 81 -5.14 -4.88 11.34
C ARG A 81 -6.37 -4.74 10.44
N ALA A 82 -6.88 -3.52 10.22
CA ALA A 82 -8.07 -3.30 9.41
C ALA A 82 -7.84 -3.74 7.95
N MET A 83 -6.75 -3.26 7.33
CA MET A 83 -6.36 -3.64 5.97
C MET A 83 -6.05 -5.13 5.87
N ARG A 84 -5.26 -5.66 6.82
CA ARG A 84 -4.93 -7.09 6.90
C ARG A 84 -6.17 -7.98 7.03
N THR A 85 -7.23 -7.53 7.69
CA THR A 85 -8.47 -8.31 7.81
C THR A 85 -9.11 -8.54 6.42
N SER A 86 -9.10 -7.52 5.56
CA SER A 86 -9.56 -7.66 4.16
C SER A 86 -8.66 -8.59 3.36
N LEU A 87 -7.33 -8.48 3.50
CA LEU A 87 -6.37 -9.43 2.90
C LEU A 87 -6.68 -10.87 3.33
N MET A 88 -6.81 -11.13 4.64
CA MET A 88 -7.08 -12.46 5.17
C MET A 88 -8.42 -13.03 4.67
N THR A 89 -9.44 -12.18 4.53
CA THR A 89 -10.74 -12.59 3.96
C THR A 89 -10.60 -13.01 2.51
N ARG A 90 -9.81 -12.29 1.71
CA ARG A 90 -9.53 -12.69 0.32
C ARG A 90 -8.76 -14.00 0.24
N LEU A 91 -7.72 -14.14 1.05
CA LEU A 91 -6.95 -15.37 1.12
C LEU A 91 -7.85 -16.54 1.50
N ALA A 92 -8.74 -16.40 2.48
CA ALA A 92 -9.66 -17.46 2.89
C ALA A 92 -10.53 -18.00 1.74
N SER A 93 -10.87 -17.15 0.77
CA SER A 93 -11.67 -17.52 -0.42
C SER A 93 -10.86 -18.23 -1.51
N LEU A 94 -9.52 -18.27 -1.42
CA LEU A 94 -8.69 -18.98 -2.38
C LEU A 94 -8.64 -20.49 -2.09
N PRO A 95 -8.34 -21.33 -3.11
CA PRO A 95 -8.08 -22.74 -2.88
C PRO A 95 -6.84 -22.95 -1.99
N ALA A 96 -6.78 -24.08 -1.29
CA ALA A 96 -5.77 -24.34 -0.25
C ALA A 96 -4.33 -24.20 -0.77
N ARG A 97 -4.05 -24.73 -1.97
CA ARG A 97 -2.72 -24.68 -2.60
C ARG A 97 -2.20 -23.25 -2.83
N GLU A 98 -3.07 -22.29 -3.15
CA GLU A 98 -2.68 -20.89 -3.29
C GLU A 98 -2.46 -20.24 -1.92
N ARG A 99 -3.31 -20.57 -0.92
CA ARG A 99 -3.17 -20.05 0.45
C ARG A 99 -1.87 -20.49 1.13
N GLU A 100 -1.48 -21.76 0.92
CA GLU A 100 -0.25 -22.34 1.48
C GLU A 100 1.02 -21.64 0.99
N ARG A 101 0.95 -20.89 -0.12
CA ARG A 101 2.07 -20.11 -0.64
C ARG A 101 2.22 -18.73 0.00
N VAL A 102 1.29 -18.30 0.87
CA VAL A 102 1.34 -16.97 1.49
C VAL A 102 1.64 -17.05 2.98
N THR A 103 2.64 -16.29 3.41
CA THR A 103 2.86 -15.99 4.82
C THR A 103 2.56 -14.52 5.09
N VAL A 104 1.58 -14.24 5.96
CA VAL A 104 1.19 -12.88 6.33
C VAL A 104 1.82 -12.48 7.67
N HIS A 105 2.57 -11.39 7.66
CA HIS A 105 3.26 -10.82 8.82
C HIS A 105 2.48 -9.61 9.33
N PRO A 106 2.01 -9.61 10.60
CA PRO A 106 1.17 -8.54 11.15
C PRO A 106 1.96 -7.36 11.72
N HIS A 107 3.27 -7.34 11.54
CA HIS A 107 4.24 -6.43 12.14
C HIS A 107 4.94 -5.60 11.05
N THR A 108 5.80 -4.65 11.41
CA THR A 108 6.67 -3.99 10.43
C THR A 108 7.73 -4.98 9.88
N LEU A 109 8.36 -4.64 8.76
CA LEU A 109 9.31 -5.56 8.12
C LEU A 109 10.56 -5.84 9.00
N ASP A 110 11.03 -4.83 9.72
CA ASP A 110 12.13 -4.96 10.68
C ASP A 110 11.78 -5.89 11.85
N GLU A 111 10.53 -5.85 12.33
CA GLU A 111 10.03 -6.77 13.36
C GLU A 111 9.82 -8.20 12.83
N ALA A 112 9.45 -8.36 11.56
CA ALA A 112 9.31 -9.67 10.92
C ALA A 112 10.65 -10.42 10.77
N ALA A 113 11.77 -9.69 10.83
CA ALA A 113 13.14 -10.23 10.84
C ALA A 113 13.44 -11.25 9.72
N LEU A 114 12.85 -11.04 8.54
CA LEU A 114 13.01 -11.90 7.37
C LEU A 114 14.44 -11.82 6.81
N ARG A 115 14.99 -12.94 6.36
CA ARG A 115 16.35 -13.03 5.82
C ARG A 115 16.41 -13.87 4.55
N ALA A 116 16.85 -13.28 3.45
CA ALA A 116 17.06 -13.96 2.16
C ALA A 116 15.86 -14.83 1.73
N VAL A 117 14.64 -14.34 1.96
CA VAL A 117 13.38 -15.06 1.66
C VAL A 117 12.83 -14.74 0.28
N ALA A 118 13.31 -13.68 -0.35
CA ALA A 118 12.76 -13.17 -1.60
C ALA A 118 13.86 -12.71 -2.56
N ASP A 119 13.60 -12.79 -3.86
CA ASP A 119 14.40 -12.20 -4.92
C ASP A 119 13.68 -11.02 -5.61
N VAL A 120 12.38 -10.83 -5.33
CA VAL A 120 11.61 -9.67 -5.76
C VAL A 120 10.84 -9.09 -4.58
N ALA A 121 10.95 -7.78 -4.36
CA ALA A 121 10.17 -7.04 -3.37
C ALA A 121 9.34 -5.95 -4.06
N VAL A 122 8.13 -5.73 -3.58
CA VAL A 122 7.21 -4.69 -4.05
C VAL A 122 6.73 -3.88 -2.85
N CYS A 123 6.80 -2.55 -2.95
CA CYS A 123 6.26 -1.62 -1.97
C CYS A 123 5.33 -0.62 -2.69
N HIS A 124 4.08 -1.05 -2.88
CA HIS A 124 3.06 -0.26 -3.56
C HIS A 124 2.27 0.59 -2.57
N ASN A 125 2.05 1.87 -2.90
CA ASN A 125 1.18 2.78 -2.15
C ASN A 125 1.41 2.88 -0.63
N ALA A 126 2.61 2.53 -0.15
CA ALA A 126 2.92 2.49 1.29
C ALA A 126 4.00 3.52 1.67
N VAL A 127 5.02 3.70 0.84
CA VAL A 127 6.20 4.54 1.14
C VAL A 127 5.82 5.98 1.53
N ALA A 128 4.81 6.55 0.88
CA ALA A 128 4.33 7.89 1.17
C ALA A 128 3.83 8.06 2.60
N CYS A 129 3.22 7.03 3.17
CA CYS A 129 2.65 7.04 4.50
C CYS A 129 3.68 6.70 5.60
N LEU A 130 4.95 6.52 5.23
CA LEU A 130 6.02 6.24 6.17
C LEU A 130 6.80 7.51 6.53
N PRO A 131 6.91 7.86 7.83
CA PRO A 131 7.78 8.94 8.25
C PRO A 131 9.24 8.65 7.89
N PRO A 132 10.10 9.68 7.72
CA PRO A 132 11.50 9.50 7.34
C PRO A 132 12.27 8.51 8.23
N ALA A 133 11.97 8.48 9.53
CA ALA A 133 12.58 7.51 10.45
C ALA A 133 12.17 6.07 10.13
N ALA A 134 10.90 5.81 9.82
CA ALA A 134 10.43 4.48 9.44
C ALA A 134 11.00 4.04 8.09
N ARG A 135 11.16 4.97 7.13
CA ARG A 135 11.84 4.68 5.86
C ARG A 135 13.30 4.27 6.06
N ARG A 136 14.03 4.98 6.92
CA ARG A 136 15.41 4.61 7.27
C ARG A 136 15.53 3.24 7.95
N ALA A 137 14.52 2.82 8.72
CA ALA A 137 14.49 1.47 9.29
C ALA A 137 14.10 0.41 8.24
N LEU A 138 13.25 0.77 7.27
CA LEU A 138 12.76 -0.13 6.24
C LEU A 138 13.85 -0.58 5.27
N TRP A 139 14.70 0.32 4.77
CA TRP A 139 15.70 0.00 3.75
C TRP A 139 16.65 -1.16 4.12
N PRO A 140 17.33 -1.15 5.28
CA PRO A 140 18.16 -2.28 5.68
C PRO A 140 17.34 -3.56 5.91
N ALA A 141 16.08 -3.45 6.36
CA ALA A 141 15.20 -4.62 6.53
C ALA A 141 14.82 -5.25 5.19
N ILE A 142 14.59 -4.44 4.14
CA ILE A 142 14.42 -4.94 2.76
C ILE A 142 15.71 -5.61 2.29
N GLY A 143 16.85 -4.96 2.49
CA GLY A 143 18.16 -5.51 2.12
C GLY A 143 18.44 -6.87 2.76
N ALA A 144 18.05 -7.06 4.03
CA ALA A 144 18.16 -8.34 4.72
C ALA A 144 17.19 -9.40 4.19
N ALA A 145 15.96 -9.02 3.86
CA ALA A 145 14.92 -9.94 3.37
C ALA A 145 15.17 -10.40 1.93
N LEU A 146 15.85 -9.58 1.12
CA LEU A 146 16.24 -9.90 -0.24
C LEU A 146 17.53 -10.74 -0.29
N VAL A 147 17.63 -11.63 -1.28
CA VAL A 147 18.92 -12.21 -1.67
C VAL A 147 19.80 -11.19 -2.39
N PRO A 148 21.13 -11.37 -2.39
CA PRO A 148 22.03 -10.72 -3.33
C PRO A 148 21.51 -10.71 -4.77
N GLY A 149 21.49 -9.55 -5.42
CA GLY A 149 20.95 -9.39 -6.78
C GLY A 149 19.43 -9.28 -6.85
N GLY A 150 18.72 -9.39 -5.72
CA GLY A 150 17.27 -9.22 -5.66
C GLY A 150 16.83 -7.78 -5.98
N SER A 151 15.62 -7.64 -6.53
CA SER A 151 15.07 -6.35 -6.95
C SER A 151 13.99 -5.84 -6.00
N LEU A 152 13.97 -4.53 -5.77
CA LEU A 152 12.90 -3.81 -5.10
C LEU A 152 12.22 -2.87 -6.10
N PHE A 153 10.89 -2.90 -6.09
CA PHE A 153 10.02 -2.06 -6.89
C PHE A 153 9.13 -1.25 -5.96
N LEU A 154 9.17 0.08 -6.04
CA LEU A 154 8.42 0.96 -5.13
C LEU A 154 7.67 2.06 -5.86
N GLN A 155 6.45 2.33 -5.40
CA GLN A 155 5.74 3.55 -5.76
C GLN A 155 6.31 4.72 -4.95
N LEU A 156 6.75 5.76 -5.65
CA LEU A 156 7.36 6.93 -5.04
C LEU A 156 6.31 7.81 -4.34
N PRO A 157 6.68 8.43 -3.21
CA PRO A 157 5.83 9.46 -2.61
C PRO A 157 5.78 10.71 -3.50
N PRO A 158 4.83 11.63 -3.25
CA PRO A 158 4.89 12.96 -3.84
C PRO A 158 6.26 13.61 -3.62
N ALA A 159 6.86 14.18 -4.66
CA ALA A 159 8.21 14.74 -4.57
C ALA A 159 8.30 15.99 -3.69
N ARG A 160 7.19 16.73 -3.56
CA ARG A 160 7.09 18.02 -2.86
C ARG A 160 5.73 18.14 -2.18
N LEU A 161 5.63 19.10 -1.25
CA LEU A 161 4.35 19.53 -0.71
C LEU A 161 3.47 20.13 -1.81
N PRO A 162 2.14 19.92 -1.76
CA PRO A 162 1.24 20.54 -2.72
C PRO A 162 1.20 22.05 -2.48
N ALA A 163 1.36 22.85 -3.54
CA ALA A 163 1.37 24.32 -3.46
C ALA A 163 -0.01 24.90 -3.10
N ARG A 164 -1.07 24.14 -3.39
CA ARG A 164 -2.47 24.39 -3.04
C ARG A 164 -3.12 23.06 -2.67
N SER A 165 -4.23 23.10 -1.94
CA SER A 165 -5.00 21.87 -1.68
C SER A 165 -5.35 21.17 -3.00
N VAL A 166 -5.15 19.86 -3.03
CA VAL A 166 -5.53 18.99 -4.14
C VAL A 166 -6.76 18.21 -3.70
N GLU A 167 -7.82 18.27 -4.49
CA GLU A 167 -9.07 17.55 -4.25
C GLU A 167 -9.21 16.42 -5.28
N ARG A 168 -9.60 15.24 -4.82
CA ARG A 168 -9.89 14.08 -5.65
C ARG A 168 -11.21 13.47 -5.21
N VAL A 169 -12.19 13.50 -6.10
CA VAL A 169 -13.44 12.76 -5.94
C VAL A 169 -13.16 11.28 -6.18
N LEU A 170 -13.56 10.41 -5.25
CA LEU A 170 -13.55 8.97 -5.44
C LEU A 170 -14.82 8.57 -6.20
N PRO A 171 -14.71 7.90 -7.36
CA PRO A 171 -15.86 7.53 -8.17
C PRO A 171 -16.87 6.71 -7.37
N GLU A 172 -18.14 7.12 -7.41
CA GLU A 172 -19.18 6.43 -6.67
C GLU A 172 -19.40 5.01 -7.18
N GLN A 173 -19.67 4.09 -6.26
CA GLN A 173 -19.93 2.68 -6.55
C GLN A 173 -21.19 2.21 -5.86
N ARG A 174 -21.96 1.36 -6.54
CA ARG A 174 -23.17 0.76 -5.99
C ARG A 174 -22.88 -0.60 -5.38
N VAL A 175 -23.41 -0.82 -4.17
CA VAL A 175 -23.45 -2.13 -3.49
C VAL A 175 -24.90 -2.38 -3.10
N GLY A 176 -25.60 -3.19 -3.88
CA GLY A 176 -27.05 -3.39 -3.74
C GLY A 176 -27.82 -2.07 -3.91
N GLU A 177 -28.57 -1.70 -2.88
CA GLU A 177 -29.40 -0.49 -2.86
C GLU A 177 -28.65 0.76 -2.38
N HIS A 178 -27.38 0.63 -1.99
CA HIS A 178 -26.58 1.73 -1.46
C HIS A 178 -25.52 2.20 -2.45
N THR A 179 -25.25 3.50 -2.44
CA THR A 179 -24.17 4.15 -3.17
C THR A 179 -23.09 4.58 -2.19
N TYR A 180 -21.86 4.14 -2.43
CA TYR A 180 -20.66 4.48 -1.68
C TYR A 180 -19.88 5.53 -2.47
N GLY A 181 -19.31 6.51 -1.78
CA GLY A 181 -18.43 7.50 -2.39
C GLY A 181 -17.50 8.13 -1.36
N GLY A 182 -16.64 9.04 -1.83
CA GLY A 182 -15.78 9.81 -0.95
C GLY A 182 -15.07 10.94 -1.66
N ASP A 183 -14.62 11.93 -0.89
CA ASP A 183 -13.78 13.03 -1.35
C ASP A 183 -12.47 13.03 -0.56
N MET A 184 -11.36 13.12 -1.29
CA MET A 184 -10.01 13.18 -0.71
C MET A 184 -9.44 14.58 -0.91
N VAL A 185 -8.95 15.17 0.17
CA VAL A 185 -8.25 16.46 0.17
C VAL A 185 -6.83 16.27 0.69
N MET A 186 -5.85 16.66 -0.12
CA MET A 186 -4.43 16.66 0.22
C MET A 186 -3.94 18.10 0.35
N SER A 187 -3.42 18.47 1.52
CA SER A 187 -2.91 19.83 1.78
C SER A 187 -1.57 19.80 2.50
N ALA A 188 -0.77 20.85 2.30
CA ALA A 188 0.48 21.02 3.03
C ALA A 188 0.19 21.33 4.51
N ALA A 189 0.93 20.68 5.41
CA ALA A 189 0.83 20.86 6.84
C ALA A 189 2.22 20.67 7.47
N GLY A 190 2.92 21.79 7.68
CA GLY A 190 4.32 21.78 8.05
C GLY A 190 5.19 21.15 6.96
N ASP A 191 5.96 20.13 7.33
CA ASP A 191 6.84 19.35 6.46
C ASP A 191 6.16 18.14 5.79
N ARG A 192 4.84 18.02 5.93
CA ARG A 192 4.05 16.82 5.53
C ARG A 192 2.85 17.21 4.71
N ILE A 193 2.26 16.20 4.09
CA ILE A 193 0.97 16.29 3.43
C ILE A 193 -0.06 15.70 4.37
N ARG A 194 -1.08 16.48 4.72
CA ARG A 194 -2.28 15.99 5.39
C ARG A 194 -3.23 15.48 4.32
N THR A 195 -3.54 14.19 4.35
CA THR A 195 -4.55 13.58 3.49
C THR A 195 -5.79 13.31 4.32
N ARG A 196 -6.85 14.08 4.09
CA ARG A 196 -8.17 13.88 4.69
C ARG A 196 -9.05 13.20 3.65
N VAL A 197 -9.78 12.18 4.06
CA VAL A 197 -10.80 11.55 3.21
C VAL A 197 -12.11 11.56 3.96
N ASP A 198 -13.14 12.10 3.31
CA ASP A 198 -14.52 12.08 3.77
C ASP A 198 -15.28 11.05 2.92
N TYR A 199 -15.76 9.98 3.55
CA TYR A 199 -16.50 8.88 2.92
C TYR A 199 -17.98 8.99 3.24
N TRP A 200 -18.83 8.57 2.31
CA TRP A 200 -20.27 8.49 2.54
C TRP A 200 -20.90 7.21 1.99
N VAL A 201 -22.05 6.88 2.58
CA VAL A 201 -22.98 5.87 2.09
C VAL A 201 -24.36 6.50 1.97
N ARG A 202 -24.95 6.44 0.79
CA ARG A 202 -26.28 6.98 0.47
C ARG A 202 -27.25 5.85 0.10
N GLY A 203 -28.48 5.95 0.58
CA GLY A 203 -29.60 5.11 0.15
C GLY A 203 -30.61 5.94 -0.66
N ALA A 204 -31.79 5.37 -0.94
CA ALA A 204 -32.83 6.04 -1.72
C ALA A 204 -33.32 7.37 -1.10
N GLU A 205 -33.35 7.45 0.24
CA GLU A 205 -33.83 8.62 0.98
C GLU A 205 -32.72 9.62 1.37
N GLY A 206 -31.48 9.39 0.92
CA GLY A 206 -30.34 10.30 1.16
C GLY A 206 -29.18 9.68 1.93
N LEU A 207 -28.45 10.51 2.68
CA LEU A 207 -27.23 10.13 3.39
C LEU A 207 -27.55 9.21 4.58
N LEU A 208 -26.96 8.01 4.59
CA LEU A 208 -27.09 7.03 5.66
C LEU A 208 -25.94 7.12 6.66
N ARG A 209 -24.70 7.22 6.15
CA ARG A 209 -23.46 7.24 6.94
C ARG A 209 -22.45 8.19 6.32
N GLU A 210 -21.67 8.84 7.17
CA GLU A 210 -20.54 9.68 6.79
C GLU A 210 -19.39 9.38 7.76
N HIS A 211 -18.18 9.27 7.22
CA HIS A 211 -16.97 9.01 8.00
C HIS A 211 -15.82 9.88 7.50
N THR A 212 -14.98 10.35 8.41
CA THR A 212 -13.74 11.05 8.06
C THR A 212 -12.56 10.27 8.58
N GLU A 213 -11.52 10.11 7.75
CA GLU A 213 -10.20 9.67 8.19
C GLU A 213 -9.13 10.66 7.75
N THR A 214 -8.04 10.75 8.51
CA THR A 214 -6.86 11.53 8.15
C THR A 214 -5.62 10.69 8.33
N PHE A 215 -4.77 10.68 7.31
CA PHE A 215 -3.43 10.11 7.38
C PHE A 215 -2.41 11.11 6.84
N TRP A 216 -1.15 10.84 7.14
CA TRP A 216 -0.04 11.72 6.82
C TRP A 216 0.79 11.09 5.71
N MET A 217 1.22 11.92 4.77
CA MET A 217 2.25 11.54 3.82
C MET A 217 3.49 12.42 3.97
N TRP A 218 4.65 11.84 3.71
CA TRP A 218 5.92 12.55 3.76
C TRP A 218 6.54 12.60 2.36
N PRO A 219 6.69 13.79 1.77
CA PRO A 219 7.24 13.91 0.44
C PRO A 219 8.71 13.45 0.40
N ALA A 220 9.14 12.96 -0.74
CA ALA A 220 10.57 12.78 -1.06
C ALA A 220 10.75 12.73 -2.57
N SER A 221 11.78 13.40 -3.07
CA SER A 221 12.13 13.32 -4.49
C SER A 221 12.65 11.91 -4.82
N ARG A 222 12.56 11.54 -6.11
CA ARG A 222 13.21 10.33 -6.63
C ARG A 222 14.71 10.29 -6.29
N SER A 223 15.43 11.40 -6.47
CA SER A 223 16.85 11.49 -6.13
C SER A 223 17.10 11.18 -4.65
N ARG A 224 16.30 11.76 -3.75
CA ARG A 224 16.42 11.50 -2.31
C ARG A 224 16.17 10.03 -1.97
N MET A 225 15.17 9.41 -2.62
CA MET A 225 14.87 7.99 -2.44
C MET A 225 16.03 7.10 -2.93
N ILE A 226 16.64 7.44 -4.07
CA ILE A 226 17.83 6.74 -4.58
C ILE A 226 19.00 6.89 -3.61
N ASP A 227 19.26 8.10 -3.12
CA ASP A 227 20.35 8.37 -2.18
C ASP A 227 20.18 7.57 -0.88
N ASP A 228 18.97 7.56 -0.31
CA ASP A 228 18.67 6.82 0.91
C ASP A 228 18.85 5.29 0.69
N LEU A 229 18.37 4.74 -0.43
CA LEU A 229 18.51 3.32 -0.78
C LEU A 229 19.96 2.91 -1.09
N ALA A 230 20.76 3.82 -1.65
CA ALA A 230 22.15 3.56 -2.00
C ALA A 230 23.03 3.30 -0.77
N LEU A 231 22.69 3.92 0.38
CA LEU A 231 23.33 3.66 1.67
C LEU A 231 23.20 2.20 2.10
N ASP A 232 22.13 1.53 1.68
CA ASP A 232 21.82 0.12 1.98
C ASP A 232 22.14 -0.83 0.82
N GLY A 233 22.99 -0.39 -0.12
CA GLY A 233 23.55 -1.25 -1.17
C GLY A 233 22.70 -1.37 -2.44
N PHE A 234 21.56 -0.69 -2.51
CA PHE A 234 20.71 -0.69 -3.70
C PHE A 234 21.24 0.25 -4.80
N VAL A 235 21.00 -0.12 -6.06
CA VAL A 235 21.31 0.71 -7.23
C VAL A 235 20.11 0.77 -8.18
N PRO A 236 19.84 1.91 -8.86
CA PRO A 236 18.73 2.01 -9.82
C PRO A 236 18.79 0.94 -10.92
N SER A 237 17.65 0.31 -11.19
CA SER A 237 17.50 -0.64 -12.29
C SER A 237 17.02 0.09 -13.55
N PRO A 238 17.55 -0.26 -14.75
CA PRO A 238 17.08 0.32 -16.00
C PRO A 238 15.64 -0.13 -16.35
N GLY A 239 15.00 0.58 -17.29
CA GLY A 239 13.72 0.15 -17.89
C GLY A 239 12.45 0.51 -17.12
N HIS A 240 12.55 1.39 -16.11
CA HIS A 240 11.45 1.81 -15.24
C HIS A 240 11.36 3.34 -15.19
N ASP A 241 11.00 3.93 -16.33
CA ASP A 241 11.02 5.39 -16.54
C ASP A 241 9.77 6.11 -16.04
N ASP A 242 8.79 5.40 -15.50
CA ASP A 242 7.60 6.00 -14.90
C ASP A 242 8.00 6.91 -13.71
N PRO A 243 7.66 8.20 -13.74
CA PRO A 243 8.14 9.17 -12.75
C PRO A 243 7.61 8.90 -11.33
N GLY A 244 6.49 8.18 -11.19
CA GLY A 244 5.89 7.79 -9.92
C GLY A 244 6.42 6.46 -9.37
N PHE A 245 7.38 5.85 -10.04
CA PHE A 245 7.88 4.52 -9.71
C PHE A 245 9.42 4.48 -9.67
N LEU A 246 9.98 3.54 -8.91
CA LEU A 246 11.42 3.30 -8.87
C LEU A 246 11.70 1.79 -8.72
N GLY A 247 12.49 1.26 -9.65
CA GLY A 247 13.11 -0.06 -9.53
C GLY A 247 14.57 0.07 -9.10
N VAL A 248 14.99 -0.73 -8.13
CA VAL A 248 16.38 -0.85 -7.70
C VAL A 248 16.78 -2.32 -7.52
N THR A 249 18.07 -2.61 -7.60
CA THR A 249 18.65 -3.93 -7.37
C THR A 249 19.63 -3.88 -6.21
N LEU A 250 19.54 -4.86 -5.29
CA LEU A 250 20.51 -5.03 -4.22
C LEU A 250 21.82 -5.57 -4.79
N ARG A 251 22.93 -4.88 -4.58
CA ARG A 251 24.24 -5.34 -5.04
C ARG A 251 24.59 -6.69 -4.42
N SER A 252 25.13 -7.59 -5.23
CA SER A 252 25.75 -8.81 -4.69
C SER A 252 27.04 -8.45 -3.95
N PRO A 253 27.27 -8.97 -2.73
CA PRO A 253 28.61 -8.98 -2.20
C PRO A 253 29.46 -9.83 -3.17
N TRP A 254 30.57 -9.23 -3.61
CA TRP A 254 31.50 -9.79 -4.59
C TRP A 254 31.96 -11.21 -4.23
#